data_AF-A0A6U8PAB6-F1
#
_entry.id   AF-A0A6U8PAB6-F1
#
_cell.length_a   1.000
_cell.length_b   1.000
_cell.length_c   1.000
_cell.angle_alpha   90.00
_cell.angle_beta   90.00
_cell.angle_gamma   90.00
#
_symmetry.space_group_name_H-M   'P 1'
#
loop_
_entity.id
_entity.type
_entity.pdbx_description
1 polymer ?
#
loop_
_entity_poly.entity_id
_entity_poly.type
_entity_poly.pdbx_seq_one_letter_code
_entity_poly.pdbx_strand_id
1 'polypeptide(L)'
;MLLMGGVLAWCVSVWGASAVCFNYLVPQTVCNFFLCAITFMQHTHEAVPHFDAEKWTWLRGALSTIDRSMGPHVDWRLHHIVDSHVVHHIFSEMPFYGAKEATPYVRKHLGVYYKSHFGTAVGGSEFLGYWKDFYECMHKAVVVGPGEDGFLWFR
;
A
#
# COMPACT_ATOMS: atom_id res chain seq x y z
N MET A 1 20.46 -17.32 -4.95
CA MET A 1 21.07 -16.58 -3.82
C MET A 1 22.59 -16.48 -3.93
N LEU A 2 23.32 -17.56 -4.29
CA LEU A 2 24.78 -17.54 -4.43
C LEU A 2 25.32 -16.52 -5.46
N LEU A 3 24.63 -16.35 -6.59
CA LEU A 3 24.99 -15.35 -7.62
C LEU A 3 24.95 -13.91 -7.07
N MET A 4 23.88 -13.54 -6.35
CA MET A 4 23.72 -12.20 -5.76
C MET A 4 24.78 -11.94 -4.68
N GLY A 5 25.05 -12.93 -3.83
CA GLY A 5 26.12 -12.82 -2.83
C GLY A 5 27.49 -12.61 -3.46
N GLY A 6 27.80 -13.31 -4.55
CA GLY A 6 29.04 -13.12 -5.32
C GLY A 6 29.17 -11.74 -5.96
N VAL A 7 28.08 -11.23 -6.56
CA VAL A 7 28.04 -9.87 -7.13
C VAL A 7 28.27 -8.83 -6.04
N LEU A 8 27.58 -8.93 -4.90
CA LEU A 8 27.76 -7.99 -3.79
C LEU A 8 29.17 -8.04 -3.21
N ALA A 9 29.76 -9.23 -3.05
CA ALA A 9 31.14 -9.38 -2.58
C ALA A 9 32.14 -8.73 -3.54
N TRP A 10 31.93 -8.88 -4.86
CA TRP A 10 32.72 -8.20 -5.89
C TRP A 10 32.52 -6.67 -5.85
N CYS A 11 31.28 -6.19 -5.73
CA CYS A 11 31.01 -4.75 -5.57
C CYS A 11 31.72 -4.17 -4.35
N VAL A 12 31.73 -4.91 -3.23
CA VAL A 12 32.43 -4.50 -2.00
C VAL A 12 33.95 -4.50 -2.20
N SER A 13 34.51 -5.44 -2.96
CA SER A 13 35.97 -5.46 -3.22
C SER A 13 36.43 -4.32 -4.15
N VAL A 14 35.56 -3.84 -5.04
CA VAL A 14 35.86 -2.74 -5.98
C VAL A 14 35.60 -1.37 -5.36
N TRP A 15 34.44 -1.18 -4.70
CA TRP A 15 33.98 0.13 -4.23
C TRP A 15 33.95 0.31 -2.71
N GLY A 16 34.21 -0.76 -1.95
CA GLY A 16 34.16 -0.75 -0.49
C GLY A 16 32.75 -0.96 0.07
N ALA A 17 32.69 -1.44 1.31
CA ALA A 17 31.43 -1.77 1.98
C ALA A 17 30.51 -0.56 2.18
N SER A 18 31.06 0.61 2.50
CA SER A 18 30.29 1.83 2.70
C SER A 18 29.56 2.27 1.44
N ALA A 19 30.22 2.21 0.27
CA ALA A 19 29.60 2.58 -1.00
C ALA A 19 28.43 1.64 -1.34
N VAL A 20 28.62 0.33 -1.19
CA VAL A 20 27.56 -0.65 -1.41
C VAL A 20 26.41 -0.47 -0.41
N CYS A 21 26.72 -0.19 0.85
CA CYS A 21 25.71 0.02 1.89
C CYS A 21 24.81 1.22 1.56
N PHE A 22 25.38 2.40 1.33
CA PHE A 22 24.61 3.64 1.19
C PHE A 22 23.98 3.82 -0.20
N ASN A 23 24.54 3.22 -1.25
CA ASN A 23 24.00 3.37 -2.62
C ASN A 23 23.10 2.20 -3.05
N TYR A 24 23.21 1.03 -2.40
CA TYR A 24 22.40 -0.14 -2.77
C TYR A 24 21.54 -0.62 -1.60
N LEU A 25 22.14 -1.04 -0.49
CA LEU A 25 21.38 -1.68 0.59
C LEU A 25 20.38 -0.74 1.26
N VAL A 26 20.79 0.47 1.64
CA VAL A 26 19.90 1.44 2.30
C VAL A 26 18.75 1.87 1.37
N PRO A 27 18.99 2.36 0.14
CA PRO A 27 17.89 2.73 -0.76
C PRO A 27 16.95 1.58 -1.07
N GLN A 28 17.50 0.38 -1.34
CA GLN A 28 16.70 -0.80 -1.60
C GLN A 28 15.84 -1.18 -0.39
N THR A 29 16.40 -1.14 0.82
CA THR A 29 15.69 -1.50 2.05
C THR A 29 14.57 -0.50 2.35
N VAL A 30 14.84 0.80 2.21
CA VAL A 30 13.82 1.85 2.39
C VAL A 30 12.70 1.69 1.36
N CYS A 31 13.05 1.48 0.08
CA CYS A 31 12.06 1.25 -0.98
C CYS A 31 11.20 0.01 -0.69
N ASN A 32 11.80 -1.11 -0.33
CA ASN A 32 11.06 -2.33 -0.01
C ASN A 32 10.21 -2.19 1.25
N PHE A 33 10.70 -1.48 2.27
CA PHE A 33 9.93 -1.19 3.47
C PHE A 33 8.62 -0.47 3.13
N PHE A 34 8.69 0.61 2.35
CA PHE A 34 7.49 1.32 1.92
C PHE A 34 6.63 0.49 0.97
N LEU A 35 7.22 -0.22 0.00
CA LEU A 35 6.47 -1.09 -0.91
C LEU A 35 5.65 -2.15 -0.16
N CYS A 36 6.28 -2.85 0.80
CA CYS A 36 5.60 -3.84 1.63
C CYS A 36 4.54 -3.20 2.53
N ALA A 37 4.86 -2.08 3.19
CA ALA A 37 3.93 -1.40 4.07
C ALA A 37 2.69 -0.90 3.33
N ILE A 38 2.84 -0.35 2.12
CA ILE A 38 1.74 0.13 1.29
C ILE A 38 0.94 -1.06 0.75
N THR A 39 1.61 -2.08 0.22
CA THR A 39 0.92 -3.28 -0.28
C THR A 39 0.09 -3.93 0.81
N PHE A 40 0.62 -4.04 2.03
CA PHE A 40 -0.15 -4.57 3.15
C PHE A 40 -1.32 -3.65 3.50
N MET A 41 -1.04 -2.37 3.80
CA MET A 41 -2.06 -1.48 4.35
C MET A 41 -3.19 -1.26 3.35
N GLN A 42 -2.89 -0.84 2.14
CA GLN A 42 -3.90 -0.48 1.13
C GLN A 42 -4.77 -1.68 0.71
N HIS A 43 -4.38 -2.91 1.04
CA HIS A 43 -5.16 -4.13 0.81
C HIS A 43 -5.70 -4.78 2.10
N THR A 44 -5.45 -4.19 3.27
CA THR A 44 -5.83 -4.76 4.57
C THR A 44 -6.69 -3.79 5.36
N HIS A 45 -8.00 -4.06 5.46
CA HIS A 45 -8.94 -3.34 6.33
C HIS A 45 -10.25 -4.12 6.47
N GLU A 46 -10.91 -4.06 7.61
CA GLU A 46 -12.26 -4.64 7.85
C GLU A 46 -13.36 -4.11 6.90
N ALA A 47 -13.08 -3.03 6.16
CA ALA A 47 -14.03 -2.35 5.30
C ALA A 47 -13.90 -2.76 3.82
N VAL A 48 -12.89 -3.57 3.48
CA VAL A 48 -12.68 -4.10 2.12
C VAL A 48 -12.93 -5.61 2.08
N PRO A 49 -13.77 -6.10 1.16
CA PRO A 49 -14.04 -7.52 1.01
C PRO A 49 -12.93 -8.24 0.24
N HIS A 50 -12.89 -9.54 0.40
CA HIS A 50 -12.17 -10.51 -0.41
C HIS A 50 -13.20 -11.46 -1.02
N PHE A 51 -12.81 -12.11 -2.12
CA PHE A 51 -13.73 -12.93 -2.90
C PHE A 51 -13.11 -14.28 -3.18
N ASP A 52 -13.94 -15.33 -3.11
CA ASP A 52 -13.61 -16.63 -3.67
C ASP A 52 -13.57 -16.58 -5.20
N ALA A 53 -13.12 -17.66 -5.84
CA ALA A 53 -12.98 -17.71 -7.29
C ALA A 53 -14.30 -17.50 -8.05
N GLU A 54 -15.45 -17.86 -7.47
CA GLU A 54 -16.77 -17.73 -8.11
C GLU A 54 -17.30 -16.30 -8.06
N LYS A 55 -17.01 -15.58 -6.95
CA LYS A 55 -17.47 -14.21 -6.73
C LYS A 55 -16.46 -13.17 -7.20
N TRP A 56 -15.22 -13.55 -7.48
CA TRP A 56 -14.19 -12.61 -7.91
C TRP A 56 -14.42 -12.11 -9.34
N THR A 57 -14.24 -10.82 -9.54
CA THR A 57 -14.10 -10.18 -10.87
C THR A 57 -12.95 -9.19 -10.81
N TRP A 58 -12.42 -8.78 -11.96
CA TRP A 58 -11.35 -7.78 -12.01
C TRP A 58 -11.71 -6.51 -11.23
N LEU A 59 -12.92 -5.96 -11.45
CA LEU A 59 -13.34 -4.73 -10.76
C LEU A 59 -13.56 -4.95 -9.27
N ARG A 60 -14.12 -6.10 -8.86
CA ARG A 60 -14.24 -6.45 -7.44
C ARG A 60 -12.89 -6.52 -6.77
N GLY A 61 -11.91 -7.16 -7.40
CA GLY A 61 -10.53 -7.20 -6.91
C GLY A 61 -9.87 -5.82 -6.85
N ALA A 62 -10.05 -4.98 -7.87
CA ALA A 62 -9.53 -3.61 -7.87
C ALA A 62 -10.13 -2.75 -6.74
N LEU A 63 -11.42 -2.96 -6.43
CA LEU A 63 -12.13 -2.28 -5.34
C LEU A 63 -11.89 -2.92 -3.95
N SER A 64 -11.21 -4.06 -3.87
CA SER A 64 -10.69 -4.64 -2.63
C SER A 64 -9.44 -3.89 -2.14
N THR A 65 -9.46 -2.58 -2.26
CA THR A 65 -8.39 -1.66 -1.86
C THR A 65 -8.96 -0.45 -1.13
N ILE A 66 -8.11 0.27 -0.40
CA ILE A 66 -8.52 1.40 0.41
C ILE A 66 -7.45 2.51 0.39
N ASP A 67 -7.88 3.75 0.19
CA ASP A 67 -7.00 4.91 0.24
C ASP A 67 -6.70 5.32 1.69
N ARG A 68 -5.45 5.69 1.96
CA ARG A 68 -4.99 6.24 3.24
C ARG A 68 -4.10 7.46 2.98
N SER A 69 -3.66 8.12 4.04
CA SER A 69 -2.66 9.17 3.94
C SER A 69 -1.57 8.95 4.98
N MET A 70 -0.31 9.19 4.58
CA MET A 70 0.83 9.37 5.48
C MET A 70 1.12 10.87 5.73
N GLY A 71 0.20 11.73 5.31
CA GLY A 71 0.34 13.18 5.28
C GLY A 71 0.80 13.70 3.92
N PRO A 72 0.44 14.96 3.56
CA PRO A 72 0.59 15.48 2.20
C PRO A 72 2.02 15.39 1.63
N HIS A 73 3.03 15.65 2.46
CA HIS A 73 4.43 15.59 2.02
C HIS A 73 4.87 14.16 1.71
N VAL A 74 4.49 13.19 2.53
CA VAL A 74 4.88 11.78 2.34
C VAL A 74 4.11 11.17 1.18
N ASP A 75 2.81 11.45 1.08
CA ASP A 75 1.98 11.02 -0.05
C ASP A 75 2.56 11.52 -1.38
N TRP A 76 2.94 12.80 -1.46
CA TRP A 76 3.59 13.35 -2.66
C TRP A 76 4.93 12.66 -2.99
N ARG A 77 5.78 12.40 -1.99
CA ARG A 77 7.07 11.69 -2.19
C ARG A 77 6.89 10.25 -2.65
N LEU A 78 5.78 9.63 -2.26
CA LEU A 78 5.39 8.28 -2.69
C LEU A 78 4.50 8.30 -3.93
N HIS A 79 4.51 9.40 -4.69
CA HIS A 79 3.74 9.53 -5.93
C HIS A 79 2.25 9.22 -5.74
N HIS A 80 1.66 9.71 -4.66
CA HIS A 80 0.24 9.54 -4.35
C HIS A 80 -0.28 8.10 -4.35
N ILE A 81 0.60 7.09 -4.29
CA ILE A 81 0.17 5.69 -4.29
C ILE A 81 -0.66 5.36 -3.04
N VAL A 82 -0.46 6.12 -1.96
CA VAL A 82 -1.14 5.91 -0.66
C VAL A 82 -2.58 6.44 -0.70
N ASP A 83 -2.77 7.61 -1.33
CA ASP A 83 -3.99 8.44 -1.30
C ASP A 83 -4.72 8.53 -2.67
N SER A 84 -4.35 7.64 -3.59
CA SER A 84 -5.04 7.36 -4.87
C SER A 84 -4.97 5.88 -5.27
N HIS A 85 -4.68 4.98 -4.32
CA HIS A 85 -4.46 3.55 -4.57
C HIS A 85 -5.65 2.88 -5.25
N VAL A 86 -6.87 3.20 -4.83
CA VAL A 86 -8.10 2.66 -5.45
C VAL A 86 -8.14 3.00 -6.94
N VAL A 87 -7.82 4.25 -7.30
CA VAL A 87 -7.77 4.69 -8.70
C VAL A 87 -6.63 4.01 -9.44
N HIS A 88 -5.47 3.88 -8.80
CA HIS A 88 -4.34 3.16 -9.37
C HIS A 88 -4.70 1.70 -9.68
N HIS A 89 -5.53 1.02 -8.87
CA HIS A 89 -5.99 -0.34 -9.18
C HIS A 89 -6.98 -0.40 -10.34
N ILE A 90 -7.87 0.58 -10.45
CA ILE A 90 -8.84 0.65 -11.55
C ILE A 90 -8.15 1.04 -12.87
N PHE A 91 -7.13 1.92 -12.80
CA PHE A 91 -6.40 2.44 -13.95
C PHE A 91 -4.88 2.34 -13.72
N SER A 92 -4.34 1.12 -13.70
CA SER A 92 -2.93 0.86 -13.34
C SER A 92 -1.90 1.47 -14.30
N GLU A 93 -2.31 1.76 -15.54
CA GLU A 93 -1.49 2.46 -16.53
C GLU A 93 -1.54 3.98 -16.38
N MET A 94 -2.46 4.51 -15.58
CA MET A 94 -2.58 5.95 -15.36
C MET A 94 -1.41 6.44 -14.50
N PRO A 95 -0.69 7.48 -14.93
CA PRO A 95 0.39 8.04 -14.13
C PRO A 95 -0.16 8.66 -12.84
N PHE A 96 0.67 8.70 -11.80
CA PHE A 96 0.23 9.08 -10.45
C PHE A 96 -0.44 10.45 -10.34
N TYR A 97 -0.02 11.43 -11.13
CA TYR A 97 -0.63 12.75 -11.14
C TYR A 97 -2.06 12.68 -11.69
N GLY A 98 -2.29 11.88 -12.74
CA GLY A 98 -3.62 11.61 -13.28
C GLY A 98 -4.47 10.80 -12.31
N ALA A 99 -3.89 9.80 -11.65
CA ALA A 99 -4.59 9.02 -10.63
C ALA A 99 -5.10 9.92 -9.51
N LYS A 100 -4.25 10.84 -9.02
CA LYS A 100 -4.62 11.80 -7.99
C LYS A 100 -5.71 12.78 -8.43
N GLU A 101 -5.64 13.27 -9.67
CA GLU A 101 -6.67 14.16 -10.25
C GLU A 101 -8.02 13.43 -10.45
N ALA A 102 -7.99 12.15 -10.82
CA ALA A 102 -9.18 11.34 -11.06
C ALA A 102 -9.89 10.91 -9.76
N THR A 103 -9.15 10.75 -8.65
CA THR A 103 -9.67 10.33 -7.34
C THR A 103 -11.00 10.96 -6.92
N PRO A 104 -11.18 12.30 -6.88
CA PRO A 104 -12.44 12.90 -6.47
C PRO A 104 -13.63 12.50 -7.36
N TYR A 105 -13.42 12.33 -8.67
CA TYR A 105 -14.46 11.93 -9.62
C TYR A 105 -14.82 10.46 -9.49
N VAL A 106 -13.81 9.59 -9.40
CA VAL A 106 -13.98 8.15 -9.22
C VAL A 106 -14.66 7.86 -7.88
N ARG A 107 -14.20 8.51 -6.79
CA ARG A 107 -14.82 8.43 -5.47
C ARG A 107 -16.29 8.82 -5.51
N LYS A 108 -16.62 9.93 -6.16
CA LYS A 108 -18.01 10.38 -6.32
C LYS A 108 -18.86 9.37 -7.09
N HIS A 109 -18.32 8.78 -8.16
CA HIS A 109 -19.04 7.82 -8.99
C HIS A 109 -19.28 6.49 -8.26
N LEU A 110 -18.27 5.98 -7.57
CA LEU A 110 -18.34 4.71 -6.83
C LEU A 110 -19.12 4.81 -5.52
N GLY A 111 -19.24 6.00 -4.93
CA GLY A 111 -20.01 6.23 -3.72
C GLY A 111 -19.60 5.28 -2.59
N VAL A 112 -20.54 4.44 -2.16
CA VAL A 112 -20.34 3.48 -1.06
C VAL A 112 -19.26 2.42 -1.33
N TYR A 113 -18.93 2.18 -2.61
CA TYR A 113 -17.92 1.19 -3.00
C TYR A 113 -16.49 1.71 -2.89
N TYR A 114 -16.28 3.03 -2.89
CA TYR A 114 -14.95 3.60 -2.69
C TYR A 114 -14.64 3.67 -1.20
N LYS A 115 -13.56 3.01 -0.76
CA LYS A 115 -13.13 2.98 0.64
C LYS A 115 -11.92 3.89 0.87
N SER A 116 -11.94 4.59 1.99
CA SER A 116 -10.82 5.39 2.47
C SER A 116 -10.74 5.40 3.98
N HIS A 117 -9.54 5.45 4.54
CA HIS A 117 -9.27 5.60 5.97
C HIS A 117 -8.33 6.80 6.18
N PHE A 118 -8.91 7.99 6.20
CA PHE A 118 -8.19 9.26 6.40
C PHE A 118 -8.41 9.83 7.80
N GLY A 119 -7.57 10.77 8.22
CA GLY A 119 -7.75 11.53 9.44
C GLY A 119 -7.21 10.87 10.72
N THR A 120 -6.53 9.73 10.61
CA THR A 120 -5.77 9.19 11.73
C THR A 120 -4.52 10.02 11.95
N ALA A 121 -4.38 10.64 13.12
CA ALA A 121 -3.18 11.36 13.51
C ALA A 121 -2.80 11.04 14.96
N VAL A 122 -1.50 10.89 15.21
CA VAL A 122 -0.93 10.77 16.55
C VAL A 122 -0.08 12.01 16.80
N GLY A 123 -0.42 12.79 17.84
CA GLY A 123 0.27 14.05 18.13
C GLY A 123 0.21 15.08 16.99
N GLY A 124 -0.84 15.05 16.18
CA GLY A 124 -0.99 15.92 15.00
C GLY A 124 -0.25 15.44 13.74
N SER A 125 0.39 14.27 13.77
CA SER A 125 1.08 13.69 12.61
C SER A 125 0.27 12.54 11.99
N GLU A 126 -0.16 12.71 10.74
CA GLU A 126 -0.78 11.63 9.94
C GLU A 126 0.22 10.52 9.61
N PHE A 127 1.51 10.83 9.49
CA PHE A 127 2.56 9.82 9.32
C PHE A 127 2.59 8.86 10.52
N LEU A 128 2.58 9.40 11.75
CA LEU A 128 2.51 8.56 12.95
C LEU A 128 1.15 7.86 13.08
N GLY A 129 0.07 8.50 12.63
CA GLY A 129 -1.26 7.88 12.52
C GLY A 129 -1.25 6.64 11.64
N TYR A 130 -0.65 6.72 10.45
CA TYR A 130 -0.51 5.59 9.54
C TYR A 130 0.20 4.40 10.20
N TRP A 131 1.29 4.63 10.94
CA TRP A 131 2.04 3.55 11.60
C TRP A 131 1.34 3.00 12.83
N LYS A 132 0.56 3.81 13.54
CA LYS A 132 -0.39 3.32 14.55
C LYS A 132 -1.40 2.37 13.89
N ASP A 133 -2.01 2.76 12.78
CA ASP A 133 -3.00 1.94 12.09
C ASP A 133 -2.37 0.68 11.49
N PHE A 134 -1.12 0.75 11.02
CA PHE A 134 -0.34 -0.42 10.63
C PHE A 134 -0.21 -1.41 11.79
N TYR A 135 0.19 -0.92 12.97
CA TYR A 135 0.27 -1.73 14.16
C TYR A 135 -1.09 -2.36 14.50
N GLU A 136 -2.18 -1.59 14.45
CA GLU A 136 -3.52 -2.14 14.69
C GLU A 136 -3.94 -3.19 13.66
N CYS A 137 -3.70 -2.95 12.37
CA CYS A 137 -4.04 -3.89 11.30
C CYS A 137 -3.28 -5.21 11.46
N MET A 138 -2.00 -5.16 11.86
CA MET A 138 -1.20 -6.36 12.14
C MET A 138 -1.77 -7.22 13.28
N HIS A 139 -2.56 -6.63 14.18
CA HIS A 139 -3.18 -7.36 15.32
C HIS A 139 -4.63 -7.76 15.07
N LYS A 140 -5.36 -6.97 14.27
CA LYS A 140 -6.81 -7.16 14.03
C LYS A 140 -7.12 -7.87 12.72
N ALA A 141 -6.30 -7.70 11.69
CA ALA A 141 -6.56 -8.25 10.36
C ALA A 141 -5.81 -9.57 10.15
N VAL A 142 -5.93 -10.48 11.11
CA VAL A 142 -5.15 -11.74 11.12
C VAL A 142 -5.94 -12.87 10.48
N VAL A 143 -7.28 -12.82 10.52
CA VAL A 143 -8.14 -13.86 10.01
C VAL A 143 -9.09 -13.30 8.96
N VAL A 144 -9.23 -14.03 7.86
CA VAL A 144 -10.24 -13.77 6.84
C VAL A 144 -11.33 -14.83 6.97
N GLY A 145 -12.58 -14.40 7.14
CA GLY A 145 -13.72 -15.30 7.33
C GLY A 145 -14.96 -14.87 6.55
N PRO A 146 -15.91 -15.80 6.32
CA PRO A 146 -17.13 -15.47 5.60
C PRO A 146 -17.99 -14.45 6.36
N GLY A 147 -18.50 -13.46 5.64
CA GLY A 147 -19.56 -12.55 6.09
C GLY A 147 -20.94 -13.11 5.79
N GLU A 148 -21.99 -12.42 6.27
CA GLU A 148 -23.39 -12.78 5.98
C GLU A 148 -23.73 -12.66 4.49
N ASP A 149 -22.99 -11.82 3.75
CA ASP A 149 -23.06 -11.64 2.30
C ASP A 149 -22.35 -12.74 1.51
N GLY A 150 -21.69 -13.69 2.19
CA GLY A 150 -20.88 -14.73 1.58
C GLY A 150 -19.58 -14.23 0.96
N PHE A 151 -19.18 -12.97 1.21
CA PHE A 151 -17.84 -12.47 0.92
C PHE A 151 -16.90 -12.78 2.08
N LEU A 152 -15.61 -12.59 1.86
CA LEU A 152 -14.57 -12.84 2.84
C LEU A 152 -14.11 -11.51 3.45
N TRP A 153 -14.05 -11.41 4.77
CA TRP A 153 -13.74 -10.17 5.47
C TRP A 153 -12.67 -10.38 6.53
N PHE A 154 -11.82 -9.37 6.74
CA PHE A 154 -10.91 -9.35 7.88
C PHE A 154 -11.70 -9.27 9.20
N ARG A 155 -11.26 -10.04 10.21
CA ARG A 155 -11.82 -10.10 11.56
C ARG A 155 -10.74 -10.35 12.60
#